data_AF-A0A529Q4F2-F1
#
_entry.id   AF-A0A529Q4F2-F1
#
_cell.length_a   1.000
_cell.length_b   1.000
_cell.length_c   1.000
_cell.angle_alpha   90.00
_cell.angle_beta   90.00
_cell.angle_gamma   90.00
#
_symmetry.space_group_name_H-M   'P 1'
#
loop_
_entity.id
_entity.type
_entity.pdbx_description
1 polymer ?
#
loop_
_entity_poly.entity_id
_entity_poly.type
_entity_poly.pdbx_seq_one_letter_code
_entity_poly.pdbx_strand_id
1 'polypeptide(L)'
;EETTEEEARAEYMRLAERRVRLGLVLAEIGEKAGVTVSDEELQRGLFEQVRRFPANQQQEAFEFYRSNPEAINALRAPMFEEKVVDYLLGQISVNDVKVGKDELMADDEEAETATKAKPAKMASSKKAEA
;
A
#
# COMPACT_ATOMS: atom_id res chain seq x y z
N GLU A 1 -20.25 -18.92 -2.68
CA GLU A 1 -20.28 -17.50 -2.27
C GLU A 1 -21.70 -17.20 -1.84
N GLU A 2 -21.92 -16.88 -0.56
CA GLU A 2 -23.25 -16.66 0.04
C GLU A 2 -23.42 -15.19 0.43
N THR A 3 -23.10 -14.27 -0.48
CA THR A 3 -23.37 -12.84 -0.33
C THR A 3 -24.36 -12.39 -1.40
N THR A 4 -25.35 -11.58 -1.03
CA THR A 4 -26.31 -11.02 -1.98
C THR A 4 -25.64 -9.97 -2.86
N GLU A 5 -26.21 -9.68 -4.04
CA GLU A 5 -25.67 -8.64 -4.94
C GLU A 5 -25.60 -7.26 -4.26
N GLU A 6 -26.58 -6.94 -3.41
CA GLU A 6 -26.60 -5.68 -2.66
C GLU A 6 -25.47 -5.62 -1.63
N GLU A 7 -25.23 -6.71 -0.90
CA GLU A 7 -24.11 -6.80 0.07
C GLU A 7 -22.75 -6.72 -0.64
N ALA A 8 -22.58 -7.45 -1.75
CA ALA A 8 -21.36 -7.41 -2.55
C ALA A 8 -21.10 -6.00 -3.11
N ARG A 9 -22.15 -5.32 -3.62
CA ARG A 9 -22.05 -3.95 -4.11
C ARG A 9 -21.64 -2.97 -3.01
N ALA A 10 -22.23 -3.09 -1.82
CA ALA A 10 -21.90 -2.23 -0.68
C ALA A 10 -20.43 -2.42 -0.27
N GLU A 11 -19.95 -3.65 -0.24
CA GLU A 11 -18.55 -3.97 0.08
C GLU A 11 -17.58 -3.39 -0.96
N TYR A 12 -17.84 -3.63 -2.25
CA TYR A 12 -16.99 -3.10 -3.32
C TYR A 12 -16.98 -1.57 -3.35
N MET A 13 -18.12 -0.92 -3.06
CA MET A 13 -18.18 0.53 -2.98
C MET A 13 -17.30 1.05 -1.83
N ARG A 14 -17.36 0.42 -0.65
CA ARG A 14 -16.50 0.76 0.49
C ARG A 14 -15.02 0.62 0.15
N LEU A 15 -14.63 -0.47 -0.52
CA LEU A 15 -13.25 -0.71 -0.93
C LEU A 15 -12.78 0.31 -2.00
N ALA A 16 -13.64 0.62 -2.97
CA ALA A 16 -13.36 1.62 -4.00
C ALA A 16 -13.16 3.02 -3.38
N GLU A 17 -14.06 3.44 -2.47
CA GLU A 17 -13.91 4.70 -1.76
C GLU A 17 -12.59 4.80 -1.02
N ARG A 18 -12.21 3.74 -0.29
CA ARG A 18 -10.93 3.70 0.44
C ARG A 18 -9.73 3.85 -0.50
N ARG A 19 -9.73 3.13 -1.63
CA ARG A 19 -8.65 3.21 -2.63
C ARG A 19 -8.54 4.60 -3.25
N VAL A 20 -9.66 5.19 -3.66
CA VAL A 20 -9.68 6.53 -4.27
C VAL A 20 -9.18 7.58 -3.27
N ARG A 21 -9.67 7.55 -2.02
CA ARG A 21 -9.23 8.49 -0.98
C ARG A 21 -7.73 8.39 -0.72
N LEU A 22 -7.18 7.17 -0.61
CA LEU A 22 -5.76 6.96 -0.40
C LEU A 22 -4.92 7.48 -1.58
N GLY A 23 -5.32 7.17 -2.82
CA GLY A 23 -4.63 7.66 -4.01
C GLY A 23 -4.59 9.19 -4.09
N LEU A 24 -5.70 9.86 -3.78
CA LEU A 24 -5.76 11.33 -3.74
C LEU A 24 -4.85 11.92 -2.66
N VAL A 25 -4.79 11.31 -1.48
CA VAL A 25 -3.93 11.78 -0.38
C VAL A 25 -2.45 11.61 -0.73
N LEU A 26 -2.05 10.45 -1.27
CA LEU A 26 -0.67 10.20 -1.69
C LEU A 26 -0.25 11.14 -2.84
N ALA A 27 -1.14 11.37 -3.81
CA ALA A 27 -0.90 12.33 -4.89
C ALA A 27 -0.62 13.74 -4.37
N GLU A 28 -1.47 14.26 -3.47
CA GLU A 28 -1.34 15.60 -2.88
C GLU A 28 -0.04 15.73 -2.06
N ILE A 29 0.33 14.70 -1.30
CA ILE A 29 1.57 14.68 -0.51
C ILE A 29 2.78 14.71 -1.45
N GLY A 30 2.80 13.84 -2.46
CA GLY A 30 3.90 13.76 -3.41
C GLY A 30 4.08 15.04 -4.21
N GLU A 31 2.99 15.67 -4.65
CA GLU A 31 3.02 16.96 -5.33
C GLU A 31 3.65 18.05 -4.45
N LYS A 32 3.20 18.18 -3.20
CA LYS A 32 3.76 19.15 -2.23
C LYS A 32 5.22 18.91 -1.89
N ALA A 33 5.63 17.64 -1.86
CA ALA A 33 7.01 17.24 -1.61
C ALA A 33 7.90 17.34 -2.87
N GLY A 34 7.32 17.63 -4.04
CA GLY A 34 8.06 17.67 -5.32
C GLY A 34 8.56 16.30 -5.77
N VAL A 35 7.90 15.22 -5.33
CA VAL A 35 8.25 13.85 -5.74
C VAL A 35 7.96 13.70 -7.23
N THR A 36 8.94 13.18 -7.97
CA THR A 36 8.81 12.90 -9.39
C THR A 36 9.47 11.57 -9.70
N VAL A 37 8.97 10.87 -10.71
CA VAL A 37 9.61 9.66 -11.26
C VAL A 37 10.40 10.08 -12.48
N SER A 38 11.71 9.88 -12.47
CA SER A 38 12.54 10.20 -13.62
C SER A 38 12.38 9.14 -14.73
N ASP A 39 12.75 9.49 -15.95
CA ASP A 39 12.71 8.53 -17.06
C ASP A 39 13.72 7.40 -16.86
N GLU A 40 14.85 7.67 -16.21
CA GLU A 40 15.82 6.63 -15.84
C GLU A 40 15.24 5.62 -14.83
N GLU A 41 14.49 6.10 -13.84
CA GLU A 41 13.77 5.25 -12.91
C GLU A 41 12.73 4.42 -13.65
N LEU A 42 11.97 5.04 -14.56
CA LEU A 42 10.96 4.35 -15.35
C LEU A 42 11.56 3.24 -16.22
N GLN A 43 12.73 3.47 -16.84
CA GLN A 43 13.46 2.44 -17.58
C GLN A 43 13.93 1.30 -16.66
N ARG A 44 14.42 1.61 -15.45
CA ARG A 44 14.80 0.60 -14.47
C ARG A 44 13.59 -0.24 -14.03
N GLY A 45 12.46 0.42 -13.73
CA GLY A 45 11.20 -0.23 -13.37
C GLY A 45 10.69 -1.13 -14.48
N LEU A 46 10.85 -0.74 -15.75
CA LEU A 46 10.55 -1.60 -16.89
C LEU A 46 11.37 -2.90 -16.87
N PHE A 47 12.69 -2.82 -16.68
CA PHE A 47 13.52 -4.02 -16.62
C PHE A 47 13.13 -4.93 -15.44
N GLU A 48 12.79 -4.35 -14.29
CA GLU A 48 12.30 -5.09 -13.13
C GLU A 48 10.96 -5.77 -13.41
N GLN A 49 10.03 -5.07 -14.06
CA GLN A 49 8.74 -5.61 -14.45
C GLN A 49 8.90 -6.77 -15.45
N VAL A 50 9.77 -6.63 -16.44
CA VAL A 50 10.06 -7.68 -17.43
C VAL A 50 10.68 -8.91 -16.75
N ARG A 51 11.56 -8.73 -15.76
CA ARG A 51 12.17 -9.84 -15.01
C ARG A 51 11.16 -10.70 -14.23
N ARG A 52 9.96 -10.18 -13.95
CA ARG A 52 8.88 -10.95 -13.31
C ARG A 52 8.27 -12.00 -14.24
N PHE A 53 8.47 -11.87 -15.56
CA PHE A 53 8.00 -12.85 -16.53
C PHE A 53 8.96 -14.05 -16.66
N PRO A 54 8.44 -15.25 -17.00
CA PRO A 54 9.26 -16.41 -17.36
C PRO A 54 10.28 -16.06 -18.44
N ALA A 55 11.49 -16.64 -18.37
CA ALA A 55 12.61 -16.28 -19.25
C ALA A 55 12.29 -16.35 -20.76
N ASN A 56 11.46 -17.31 -21.17
CA ASN A 56 11.02 -17.47 -22.56
C ASN A 56 10.02 -16.39 -23.04
N GLN A 57 9.44 -15.59 -22.15
CA GLN A 57 8.48 -14.54 -22.45
C GLN A 57 9.04 -13.12 -22.24
N GLN A 58 10.25 -12.99 -21.67
CA GLN A 58 10.82 -11.68 -21.32
C GLN A 58 11.03 -10.78 -22.54
N GLN A 59 11.46 -11.35 -23.67
CA GLN A 59 11.69 -10.56 -24.88
C GLN A 59 10.39 -10.00 -25.46
N GLU A 60 9.33 -10.82 -25.52
CA GLU A 60 8.00 -10.38 -25.96
C GLU A 60 7.42 -9.31 -25.02
N ALA A 61 7.55 -9.50 -23.70
CA ALA A 61 7.12 -8.51 -22.72
C ALA A 61 7.87 -7.18 -22.90
N PHE A 62 9.19 -7.22 -23.09
CA PHE A 62 9.99 -6.03 -23.33
C PHE A 62 9.57 -5.29 -24.62
N GLU A 63 9.33 -6.02 -25.70
CA GLU A 63 8.85 -5.46 -26.98
C GLU A 63 7.46 -4.84 -26.86
N PHE A 64 6.55 -5.46 -26.10
CA PHE A 64 5.22 -4.92 -25.81
C PHE A 64 5.32 -3.55 -25.11
N TYR A 65 6.07 -3.44 -24.00
CA TYR A 65 6.22 -2.16 -23.32
C TYR A 65 6.91 -1.14 -24.22
N ARG A 66 7.98 -1.51 -24.93
CA ARG A 66 8.71 -0.59 -25.82
C ARG A 66 7.82 -0.01 -26.92
N SER A 67 6.91 -0.80 -27.46
CA SER A 67 6.00 -0.38 -28.53
C SER A 67 4.74 0.32 -28.02
N ASN A 68 4.47 0.26 -26.71
CA ASN A 68 3.30 0.83 -26.06
C ASN A 68 3.67 1.87 -24.98
N PRO A 69 3.74 3.17 -25.34
CA PRO A 69 4.03 4.24 -24.40
C PRO A 69 3.06 4.32 -23.21
N GLU A 70 1.78 3.97 -23.41
CA GLU A 70 0.79 3.95 -22.32
C GLU A 70 1.09 2.85 -21.31
N ALA A 71 1.53 1.67 -21.78
CA ALA A 71 1.93 0.57 -20.91
C ALA A 71 3.16 0.93 -20.07
N ILE A 72 4.13 1.64 -20.64
CA ILE A 72 5.28 2.16 -19.88
C ILE A 72 4.80 3.20 -18.85
N ASN A 73 3.93 4.12 -19.24
CA ASN A 73 3.41 5.14 -18.32
C ASN A 73 2.59 4.56 -17.17
N ALA A 74 1.95 3.39 -17.34
CA ALA A 74 1.27 2.69 -16.27
C ALA A 74 2.20 2.29 -15.12
N LEU A 75 3.51 2.14 -15.37
CA LEU A 75 4.50 1.87 -14.32
C LEU A 75 4.79 3.10 -13.46
N ARG A 76 4.51 4.31 -13.96
CA ARG A 76 4.87 5.56 -13.27
C ARG A 76 4.07 5.77 -11.99
N ALA A 77 2.77 5.45 -11.99
CA ALA A 77 1.90 5.62 -10.83
C ALA A 77 2.35 4.79 -9.61
N PRO A 78 2.54 3.46 -9.70
CA PRO A 78 3.00 2.68 -8.55
C PRO A 78 4.40 3.10 -8.08
N MET A 79 5.31 3.45 -9.00
CA MET A 79 6.62 3.96 -8.63
C MET A 79 6.55 5.30 -7.89
N PHE A 80 5.65 6.19 -8.32
CA PHE A 80 5.40 7.45 -7.63
C PHE A 80 4.86 7.20 -6.21
N GLU A 81 3.87 6.31 -6.07
CA GLU A 81 3.30 5.96 -4.77
C GLU A 81 4.36 5.41 -3.80
N GLU A 82 5.21 4.48 -4.26
CA GLU A 82 6.33 3.95 -3.46
C GLU A 82 7.26 5.08 -2.99
N LYS A 83 7.66 5.98 -3.90
CA LYS A 83 8.53 7.12 -3.54
C LYS A 83 7.88 8.09 -2.54
N VAL A 84 6.56 8.29 -2.63
CA VAL A 84 5.83 9.11 -1.65
C VAL A 84 5.82 8.44 -0.28
N VAL A 85 5.63 7.12 -0.23
CA VAL A 85 5.68 6.36 1.03
C VAL A 85 7.09 6.42 1.63
N ASP A 86 8.14 6.25 0.83
CA ASP A 86 9.53 6.37 1.29
C ASP A 86 9.83 7.77 1.83
N TYR A 87 9.36 8.82 1.14
CA TYR A 87 9.45 10.19 1.63
C TYR A 87 8.76 10.35 3.00
N LEU A 88 7.54 9.82 3.15
CA LEU A 88 6.80 9.86 4.41
C LEU A 88 7.54 9.13 5.54
N LEU A 89 8.10 7.94 5.27
CA LEU A 89 8.88 7.19 6.25
C LEU A 89 10.09 7.98 6.76
N GLY A 90 10.67 8.85 5.92
CA GLY A 90 11.74 9.77 6.32
C GLY A 90 11.28 10.99 7.15
N GLN A 91 9.98 11.22 7.28
CA GLN A 91 9.41 12.37 8.00
C GLN A 91 8.64 11.98 9.27
N ILE A 92 8.20 10.73 9.38
CA ILE A 92 7.41 10.25 10.53
C ILE A 92 8.28 9.58 11.60
N SER A 93 7.76 9.55 12.82
CA SER A 93 8.34 8.73 13.89
C SER A 93 7.91 7.28 13.69
N VAL A 94 8.88 6.39 13.46
CA VAL A 94 8.65 4.95 13.41
C VAL A 94 8.84 4.34 14.80
N ASN A 95 7.84 3.61 15.27
CA ASN A 95 7.88 2.93 16.56
C ASN A 95 7.98 1.41 16.35
N ASP A 96 9.11 0.83 16.74
CA ASP A 96 9.29 -0.62 16.65
C ASP A 96 8.54 -1.34 17.78
N VAL A 97 7.59 -2.19 17.41
CA VAL A 97 6.83 -3.02 18.36
C VAL A 97 7.22 -4.47 18.17
N LYS A 98 7.77 -5.08 19.22
CA LYS A 98 8.11 -6.51 19.21
C LYS A 98 6.85 -7.34 19.47
N VAL A 99 6.44 -8.10 18.46
CA VAL A 99 5.28 -9.01 18.51
C VAL A 99 5.72 -10.47 18.43
N GLY A 100 4.84 -11.37 18.88
CA GLY A 100 5.03 -12.83 18.70
C GLY A 100 4.72 -13.27 17.27
N LYS A 101 5.12 -14.50 16.90
CA LYS A 101 4.82 -15.06 15.57
C LYS A 101 3.32 -15.13 15.31
N ASP A 102 2.55 -15.62 16.28
CA ASP A 102 1.10 -15.83 16.11
C ASP A 102 0.37 -14.50 15.95
N GLU A 103 0.82 -13.44 16.65
CA GLU A 103 0.28 -12.09 16.51
C GLU A 103 0.63 -11.45 15.15
N LEU A 104 1.84 -11.70 14.64
CA LEU A 104 2.27 -11.18 13.34
C LEU A 104 1.51 -11.83 12.16
N MET A 105 1.06 -13.07 12.33
CA MET A 105 0.37 -13.84 11.28
C MET A 105 -1.16 -13.80 11.41
N ALA A 106 -1.71 -13.03 12.36
CA ALA A 106 -3.14 -12.85 12.49
C ALA A 106 -3.69 -12.01 11.33
N ASP A 107 -4.87 -12.35 10.81
CA ASP A 107 -5.45 -11.66 9.66
C ASP A 107 -5.87 -10.22 10.00
N ASP A 108 -5.74 -9.31 9.03
CA ASP A 108 -6.05 -7.88 9.22
C ASP A 108 -7.52 -7.64 9.65
N GLU A 109 -8.45 -8.50 9.24
CA GLU A 109 -9.86 -8.46 9.69
C GLU A 109 -9.99 -8.82 11.17
N GLU A 110 -9.17 -9.74 11.68
CA GLU A 110 -9.10 -10.08 13.10
C GLU A 110 -8.37 -8.98 13.89
N ALA A 111 -7.35 -8.35 13.31
CA ALA A 111 -6.58 -7.27 13.93
C ALA A 111 -7.39 -5.98 14.16
N GLU A 112 -8.29 -5.61 13.24
CA GLU A 112 -9.21 -4.46 13.42
C GLU A 112 -10.21 -4.68 14.58
N THR A 113 -10.58 -5.93 14.87
CA THR A 113 -11.48 -6.26 16.01
C THR A 113 -10.73 -6.29 17.35
N ALA A 114 -9.48 -6.77 17.35
CA ALA A 114 -8.64 -6.83 18.55
C ALA A 114 -8.21 -5.44 19.06
N THR A 115 -7.96 -4.49 18.15
CA THR A 115 -7.54 -3.11 18.51
C THR A 115 -8.69 -2.27 19.08
N LYS A 116 -9.95 -2.52 18.68
CA LYS A 116 -11.14 -1.85 19.26
C LYS A 116 -11.47 -2.31 20.69
N ALA A 117 -10.97 -3.47 21.14
CA ALA A 117 -11.24 -4.00 22.48
C ALA A 117 -10.32 -3.44 23.59
N LYS A 118 -9.23 -2.73 23.26
CA LYS A 118 -8.14 -2.43 24.21
C LYS A 118 -7.99 -1.01 24.79
N PRO A 119 -8.88 0.00 24.63
CA PRO A 119 -8.64 1.30 25.26
C PRO A 119 -9.16 1.44 26.70
N ALA A 120 -9.86 0.44 27.29
CA ALA A 120 -10.54 0.63 28.59
C ALA A 120 -9.78 0.18 29.86
N LYS A 121 -8.64 -0.52 29.78
CA LYS A 121 -8.05 -1.19 30.97
C LYS A 121 -6.72 -0.67 31.51
N MET A 122 -6.15 0.42 30.97
CA MET A 122 -4.86 0.96 31.46
C MET A 122 -4.95 2.25 32.30
N ALA A 123 -6.15 2.77 32.61
CA ALA A 123 -6.30 4.02 33.35
C ALA A 123 -6.61 3.89 34.86
N SER A 124 -6.80 2.68 35.43
CA SER A 124 -7.29 2.53 36.82
C SER A 124 -6.35 1.91 37.85
N SER A 125 -5.08 1.59 37.54
CA SER A 125 -4.19 0.92 38.51
C SER A 125 -3.01 1.74 39.07
N LYS A 126 -2.99 3.07 38.91
CA LYS A 126 -2.03 3.95 39.62
C LYS A 126 -2.72 5.00 40.49
N LYS A 127 -3.47 4.55 41.50
CA LYS A 127 -3.73 5.33 42.72
C LYS A 127 -4.28 4.45 43.86
N ALA A 128 -3.39 3.75 44.56
CA ALA A 128 -3.55 3.34 45.96
C ALA A 128 -2.32 2.56 46.42
N GLU A 129 -1.35 3.24 47.03
CA GLU A 129 -0.78 2.80 48.31
C GLU A 129 -0.06 4.00 48.94
N ALA A 130 -0.77 4.60 49.89
CA ALA A 130 -0.25 5.19 51.10
C ALA A 130 -0.82 4.33 52.25
#